data_AF-A0A2I0HVU5-F1
#
_entry.id   AF-A0A2I0HVU5-F1
#
_cell.length_a   1.000
_cell.length_b   1.000
_cell.length_c   1.000
_cell.angle_alpha   90.00
_cell.angle_beta   90.00
_cell.angle_gamma   90.00
#
_symmetry.space_group_name_H-M   'P 1'
#
loop_
_entity.id
_entity.type
_entity.pdbx_description
1 polymer ?
#
loop_
_entity_poly.entity_id
_entity_poly.type
_entity_poly.pdbx_seq_one_letter_code
_entity_poly.pdbx_strand_id
1 'polypeptide(L)'
;MLQEGTIRPSTNPFSSPVLLVRKNDGTWRFCVDYRALNAITLDLLAGYHRIRIKAGDVEKTAFRTHDGHYEFLVMPFGLSNAPSTFQALMNGVFRPYLRRFVLVFFDDILVYSPTWATHLDHLRLVLQLLRDNHLVAKQSKNPI
;
A
#
# COMPACT_ATOMS: atom_id res chain seq x y z
N MET A 1 -11.87 3.95 21.45
CA MET A 1 -10.66 4.51 20.81
C MET A 1 -9.67 5.16 21.79
N LEU A 2 -10.00 6.26 22.49
CA LEU A 2 -9.05 6.87 23.46
C LEU A 2 -8.86 6.02 24.73
N GLN A 3 -9.95 5.59 25.37
CA GLN A 3 -9.91 4.74 26.58
C GLN A 3 -9.36 3.33 26.31
N GLU A 4 -9.53 2.83 25.09
CA GLU A 4 -9.02 1.54 24.63
C GLU A 4 -7.55 1.60 24.19
N GLY A 5 -6.91 2.78 24.24
CA GLY A 5 -5.51 2.95 23.85
C GLY A 5 -5.24 2.88 22.34
N THR A 6 -6.27 2.86 21.49
CA THR A 6 -6.13 2.79 20.02
C THR A 6 -5.58 4.10 19.43
N ILE A 7 -5.86 5.25 20.06
CA ILE A 7 -5.40 6.58 19.62
C ILE A 7 -4.92 7.40 20.82
N ARG A 8 -4.09 8.42 20.57
CA ARG A 8 -3.62 9.38 21.59
C ARG A 8 -3.73 10.82 21.08
N PRO A 9 -3.80 11.83 21.98
CA PRO A 9 -3.67 13.23 21.59
C PRO A 9 -2.35 13.50 20.85
N SER A 10 -2.40 14.39 19.85
CA SER A 10 -1.25 14.79 19.03
C SER A 10 -1.17 16.32 18.94
N THR A 11 0.04 16.87 18.92
CA THR A 11 0.33 18.30 18.70
C THR A 11 0.96 18.57 17.34
N ASN A 12 0.94 17.58 16.44
CA ASN A 12 1.58 17.66 15.12
C ASN A 12 0.81 18.62 14.18
N PRO A 13 1.49 19.45 13.36
CA PRO A 13 0.85 20.32 12.37
C PRO A 13 0.04 19.60 11.28
N PHE A 14 0.31 18.32 11.01
CA PHE A 14 -0.47 17.55 10.02
C PHE A 14 -1.76 17.00 10.62
N SER A 15 -2.88 17.19 9.92
CA SER A 15 -4.18 16.61 10.28
C SER A 15 -4.98 16.21 9.05
N SER A 16 -5.82 15.18 9.20
CA SER A 16 -6.76 14.73 8.18
C SER A 16 -8.17 14.78 8.79
N PRO A 17 -9.18 15.29 8.05
CA PRO A 17 -10.52 15.42 8.60
C PRO A 17 -11.16 14.06 8.85
N VAL A 18 -12.11 14.00 9.78
CA VAL A 18 -12.89 12.80 10.07
C VAL A 18 -14.26 12.89 9.39
N LEU A 19 -14.66 11.81 8.74
CA LEU A 19 -15.97 11.59 8.14
C LEU A 19 -16.71 10.49 8.89
N LEU A 20 -17.91 10.79 9.36
CA LEU A 20 -18.82 9.80 9.94
C LEU A 20 -19.78 9.32 8.86
N VAL A 21 -19.60 8.06 8.43
CA VAL A 21 -20.45 7.45 7.40
C VAL A 21 -21.47 6.55 8.07
N ARG A 22 -22.75 6.76 7.79
CA ARG A 22 -23.81 5.87 8.28
C ARG A 22 -23.83 4.60 7.44
N LYS A 23 -23.71 3.44 8.07
CA LYS A 23 -23.83 2.14 7.40
C LYS A 23 -25.30 1.76 7.22
N ASN A 24 -25.56 0.81 6.33
CA ASN A 24 -26.90 0.29 6.06
C ASN A 24 -27.52 -0.41 7.29
N ASP A 25 -26.70 -0.91 8.21
CA ASP A 25 -27.12 -1.50 9.49
C ASP A 25 -27.46 -0.46 10.57
N GLY A 26 -27.41 0.84 10.22
CA GLY A 26 -27.69 1.95 11.14
C GLY A 26 -26.51 2.36 12.02
N THR A 27 -25.41 1.60 12.04
CA THR A 27 -24.21 1.93 12.81
C THR A 27 -23.37 3.01 12.11
N TRP A 28 -22.57 3.75 12.88
CA TRP A 28 -21.66 4.75 12.35
C TRP A 28 -20.28 4.15 12.06
N ARG A 29 -19.68 4.49 10.92
CA ARG A 29 -18.29 4.19 10.57
C ARG A 29 -17.47 5.46 10.68
N PHE A 30 -16.58 5.47 11.66
CA PHE A 30 -15.54 6.50 11.80
C PHE A 30 -14.49 6.29 10.70
N CYS A 31 -14.45 7.19 9.72
CA CYS A 31 -13.50 7.17 8.61
C CYS A 31 -12.62 8.42 8.67
N VAL A 32 -11.30 8.26 8.72
CA VAL A 32 -10.40 9.41 8.55
C VAL A 32 -10.17 9.59 7.06
N ASP A 33 -10.34 10.81 6.57
CA ASP A 33 -10.17 11.16 5.16
C ASP A 33 -8.70 11.44 4.84
N TYR A 34 -7.98 10.38 4.52
CA TYR A 34 -6.58 10.46 4.11
C TYR A 34 -6.38 10.84 2.63
N ARG A 35 -7.39 11.34 1.90
CA ARG A 35 -7.25 11.63 0.45
C ARG A 35 -6.05 12.53 0.13
N ALA A 36 -5.82 13.58 0.92
CA ALA A 36 -4.69 14.49 0.71
C ALA A 36 -3.34 13.80 0.99
N LEU A 37 -3.28 12.92 2.00
CA LEU A 37 -2.10 12.10 2.29
C LEU A 37 -1.87 11.08 1.17
N ASN A 38 -2.92 10.43 0.69
CA ASN A 38 -2.88 9.44 -0.38
C ASN A 38 -2.60 10.07 -1.76
N ALA A 39 -2.72 11.38 -1.91
CA ALA A 39 -2.34 12.10 -3.13
C ALA A 39 -0.82 12.26 -3.25
N ILE A 40 -0.10 12.20 -2.13
CA ILE A 40 1.36 12.33 -2.07
C ILE A 40 2.08 10.99 -1.83
N THR A 41 1.34 9.89 -1.70
CA THR A 41 1.90 8.53 -1.65
C THR A 41 1.80 7.84 -3.01
N LEU A 42 2.71 6.90 -3.27
CA LEU A 42 2.67 6.04 -4.45
C LEU A 42 2.02 4.71 -4.07
N ASP A 43 0.93 4.36 -4.75
CA ASP A 43 0.17 3.12 -4.55
C ASP A 43 0.70 2.00 -5.46
N LEU A 44 1.12 0.89 -4.87
CA LEU A 44 1.61 -0.29 -5.57
C LEU A 44 0.59 -1.44 -5.65
N LEU A 45 -0.72 -1.22 -5.37
CA LEU A 45 -1.73 -2.29 -5.32
C LEU A 45 -1.78 -3.22 -6.56
N ALA A 46 -1.34 -2.75 -7.74
CA ALA A 46 -1.24 -3.59 -8.93
C ALA A 46 -0.09 -4.63 -8.86
N GLY A 47 0.81 -4.49 -7.89
CA GLY A 47 2.00 -5.33 -7.72
C GLY A 47 1.71 -6.73 -7.19
N TYR A 48 0.60 -6.96 -6.49
CA TYR A 48 0.23 -8.31 -6.03
C TYR A 48 0.17 -9.33 -7.16
N HIS A 49 -0.51 -8.97 -8.26
CA HIS A 49 -0.62 -9.85 -9.44
C HIS A 49 0.71 -10.08 -10.17
N ARG A 50 1.81 -9.43 -9.77
CA ARG A 50 3.15 -9.67 -10.30
C ARG A 50 3.99 -10.57 -9.40
N ILE A 51 3.57 -10.86 -8.18
CA ILE A 51 4.27 -11.78 -7.27
C ILE A 51 3.80 -13.20 -7.56
N ARG A 52 4.72 -14.09 -7.93
CA ARG A 52 4.41 -15.51 -8.13
C ARG A 52 4.10 -16.20 -6.82
N ILE A 53 3.06 -17.05 -6.84
CA ILE A 53 2.81 -18.00 -5.76
C ILE A 53 3.92 -19.04 -5.77
N LYS A 54 4.41 -19.40 -4.57
CA LYS A 54 5.37 -20.48 -4.41
C LYS A 54 4.76 -21.78 -4.95
N ALA A 55 5.51 -22.55 -5.73
CA ALA A 55 4.99 -23.72 -6.44
C ALA A 55 4.17 -24.68 -5.55
N GLY A 56 4.62 -24.96 -4.32
CA GLY A 56 3.90 -25.84 -3.37
C GLY A 56 2.71 -25.20 -2.64
N ASP A 57 2.38 -23.93 -2.95
CA ASP A 57 1.21 -23.23 -2.42
C ASP A 57 0.17 -22.91 -3.52
N VAL A 58 0.45 -23.22 -4.79
CA VAL A 58 -0.44 -22.93 -5.93
C VAL A 58 -1.79 -23.65 -5.79
N GLU A 59 -1.76 -24.94 -5.48
CA GLU A 59 -2.95 -25.78 -5.24
C GLU A 59 -3.87 -25.23 -4.14
N LYS A 60 -3.33 -24.49 -3.16
CA LYS A 60 -4.09 -23.87 -2.06
C LYS A 60 -4.88 -22.64 -2.52
N THR A 61 -4.58 -22.12 -3.71
CA THR A 61 -5.27 -20.98 -4.31
C THR A 61 -6.41 -21.39 -5.24
N ALA A 62 -6.77 -22.68 -5.25
CA ALA A 62 -7.79 -23.20 -6.13
C ALA A 62 -9.17 -22.55 -5.89
N PHE A 63 -9.89 -22.25 -6.98
CA PHE A 63 -11.23 -21.67 -6.97
C PHE A 63 -12.10 -22.29 -8.07
N ARG A 64 -13.41 -22.39 -7.82
CA ARG A 64 -14.39 -22.91 -8.80
C ARG A 64 -15.23 -21.81 -9.43
N THR A 65 -15.50 -21.99 -10.71
CA THR A 65 -16.53 -21.28 -11.47
C THR A 65 -17.59 -22.29 -11.93
N HIS A 66 -18.66 -21.83 -12.57
CA HIS A 66 -19.65 -22.70 -13.20
C HIS A 66 -19.04 -23.57 -14.32
N ASP A 67 -17.97 -23.08 -14.96
CA ASP A 67 -17.32 -23.72 -16.10
C ASP A 67 -16.01 -24.45 -15.76
N GLY A 68 -15.61 -24.53 -14.48
CA GLY A 68 -14.39 -25.27 -14.14
C GLY A 68 -13.74 -24.95 -12.80
N HIS A 69 -12.57 -25.54 -12.60
CA HIS A 69 -11.71 -25.40 -11.42
C HIS A 69 -10.34 -24.88 -11.84
N TYR A 70 -9.87 -23.82 -11.18
CA TYR A 70 -8.71 -23.04 -11.58
C TYR A 70 -7.84 -22.71 -10.37
N GLU A 71 -6.57 -22.39 -10.59
CA GLU A 71 -5.60 -22.01 -9.55
C GLU A 71 -4.90 -20.71 -9.94
N PHE A 72 -4.48 -19.93 -8.95
CA PHE A 72 -3.72 -18.70 -9.18
C PHE A 72 -2.21 -18.97 -9.20
N LEU A 73 -1.56 -18.60 -10.32
CA LEU A 73 -0.09 -18.66 -10.44
C LEU A 73 0.61 -17.42 -9.83
N VAL A 74 -0.15 -16.35 -9.63
CA VAL A 74 0.28 -15.08 -9.06
C VAL A 74 -0.64 -14.69 -7.92
N MET A 75 -0.16 -13.91 -6.98
CA MET A 75 -0.86 -13.62 -5.73
C MET A 75 -2.18 -12.87 -5.97
N PRO A 76 -3.35 -13.50 -5.73
CA PRO A 76 -4.64 -12.85 -5.83
C PRO A 76 -4.92 -11.98 -4.60
N PHE A 77 -5.84 -11.03 -4.74
CA PHE A 77 -6.36 -10.27 -3.61
C PHE A 77 -7.06 -11.18 -2.59
N GLY A 78 -6.96 -10.82 -1.31
CA GLY A 78 -7.69 -11.49 -0.23
C GLY A 78 -6.95 -12.65 0.45
N LEU A 79 -5.75 -13.02 0.02
CA LEU A 79 -4.91 -13.96 0.77
C LEU A 79 -4.34 -13.31 2.03
N SER A 80 -4.50 -13.95 3.19
CA SER A 80 -4.04 -13.42 4.49
C SER A 80 -2.54 -13.15 4.55
N ASN A 81 -1.73 -13.90 3.80
CA ASN A 81 -0.27 -13.76 3.75
C ASN A 81 0.23 -12.85 2.61
N ALA A 82 -0.68 -12.32 1.78
CA ALA A 82 -0.31 -11.47 0.67
C ALA A 82 0.42 -10.19 1.12
N PRO A 83 -0.07 -9.43 2.12
CA PRO A 83 0.58 -8.19 2.54
C PRO A 83 1.99 -8.43 3.09
N SER A 84 2.21 -9.53 3.82
CA SER A 84 3.53 -9.87 4.37
C SER A 84 4.54 -10.23 3.29
N THR A 85 4.12 -10.95 2.26
CA THR A 85 4.97 -11.32 1.13
C THR A 85 5.32 -10.09 0.28
N PHE A 86 4.33 -9.22 0.05
CA PHE A 86 4.53 -7.96 -0.64
C PHE A 86 5.49 -7.04 0.14
N GLN A 87 5.29 -6.90 1.45
CA GLN A 87 6.18 -6.14 2.33
C GLN A 87 7.61 -6.69 2.31
N ALA A 88 7.81 -8.01 2.28
CA ALA A 88 9.15 -8.61 2.20
C ALA A 88 9.86 -8.26 0.89
N LEU A 89 9.13 -8.31 -0.24
CA LEU A 89 9.64 -7.87 -1.54
C LEU A 89 10.02 -6.39 -1.51
N MET A 90 9.13 -5.53 -1.01
CA MET A 90 9.37 -4.08 -0.90
C MET A 90 10.57 -3.78 0.00
N ASN A 91 10.69 -4.48 1.12
CA ASN A 91 11.81 -4.32 2.03
C ASN A 91 13.15 -4.69 1.35
N GLY A 92 13.14 -5.69 0.47
CA GLY A 92 14.30 -6.08 -0.34
C GLY A 92 14.67 -5.03 -1.37
N VAL A 93 13.69 -4.59 -2.18
CA VAL A 93 13.89 -3.62 -3.27
C VAL A 93 14.33 -2.26 -2.71
N PHE A 94 13.62 -1.71 -1.74
CA PHE A 94 13.87 -0.38 -1.20
C PHE A 94 14.96 -0.34 -0.12
N ARG A 95 15.56 -1.48 0.23
CA ARG A 95 16.59 -1.59 1.28
C ARG A 95 17.64 -0.47 1.28
N PRO A 96 18.17 0.00 0.13
CA PRO A 96 19.17 1.08 0.11
C PRO A 96 18.65 2.45 0.59
N TYR A 97 17.34 2.67 0.54
CA TYR A 97 16.68 3.96 0.75
C TYR A 97 15.70 3.97 1.94
N LEU A 98 15.35 2.79 2.48
CA LEU A 98 14.49 2.65 3.65
C LEU A 98 15.02 3.45 4.84
N ARG A 99 14.12 4.16 5.52
CA ARG A 99 14.38 5.00 6.71
C ARG A 99 15.39 6.14 6.48
N ARG A 100 15.84 6.35 5.24
CA ARG A 100 16.66 7.51 4.85
C ARG A 100 15.77 8.60 4.27
N PHE A 101 15.04 8.27 3.21
CA PHE A 101 14.06 9.15 2.58
C PHE A 101 12.84 8.39 2.03
N VAL A 102 12.78 7.07 2.22
CA VAL A 102 11.67 6.20 1.83
C VAL A 102 11.14 5.45 3.05
N LEU A 103 9.82 5.43 3.22
CA LEU A 103 9.10 4.50 4.08
C LEU A 103 8.14 3.69 3.22
N VAL A 104 8.08 2.38 3.47
CA VAL A 104 7.15 1.48 2.78
C VAL A 104 6.24 0.84 3.81
N PHE A 105 4.93 0.99 3.63
CA PHE A 105 3.91 0.42 4.50
C PHE A 105 2.88 -0.31 3.65
N PHE A 106 2.95 -1.64 3.64
CA PHE A 106 2.17 -2.51 2.75
C PHE A 106 2.31 -2.05 1.28
N ASP A 107 1.25 -1.46 0.74
CA ASP A 107 1.13 -1.07 -0.67
C ASP A 107 1.54 0.39 -0.91
N ASP A 108 1.71 1.17 0.15
CA ASP A 108 2.02 2.59 0.07
C ASP A 108 3.51 2.86 0.26
N ILE A 109 4.07 3.65 -0.67
CA ILE A 109 5.42 4.22 -0.52
C ILE A 109 5.28 5.71 -0.19
N LEU A 110 5.89 6.11 0.93
CA LEU A 110 6.09 7.49 1.32
C LEU A 110 7.53 7.91 1.03
N VAL A 111 7.69 8.92 0.20
CA VAL A 111 8.98 9.59 -0.05
C VAL A 111 8.97 10.91 0.71
N TYR A 112 9.97 11.17 1.55
CA TYR A 112 10.06 12.39 2.34
C TYR A 112 11.42 13.05 2.16
N SER A 113 11.46 14.38 2.17
CA SER A 113 12.67 15.14 1.86
C SER A 113 12.60 16.54 2.50
N PRO A 114 13.75 17.14 2.86
CA PRO A 114 13.79 18.45 3.51
C PRO A 114 13.51 19.62 2.57
N THR A 115 13.72 19.46 1.25
CA THR A 115 13.49 20.52 0.25
C THR A 115 12.84 19.95 -1.00
N TRP A 116 12.18 20.81 -1.79
CA TRP A 116 11.56 20.39 -3.05
C TRP A 116 12.59 19.88 -4.08
N ALA A 117 13.75 20.54 -4.18
CA ALA A 117 14.81 20.13 -5.10
C ALA A 117 15.31 18.71 -4.79
N THR A 118 15.63 18.43 -3.53
CA THR A 118 16.04 17.08 -3.10
C THR A 118 14.92 16.06 -3.22
N HIS A 119 13.66 16.49 -3.07
CA HIS A 119 12.51 15.62 -3.26
C HIS A 119 12.39 15.11 -4.70
N LEU A 120 12.61 15.98 -5.69
CA LEU A 120 12.61 15.59 -7.10
C LEU A 120 13.67 14.53 -7.41
N ASP A 121 14.87 14.65 -6.83
CA ASP A 121 15.94 13.67 -7.02
C ASP A 121 15.61 12.33 -6.33
N HIS A 122 15.07 12.37 -5.10
CA HIS A 122 14.60 11.17 -4.42
C HIS A 122 13.46 10.46 -5.19
N LEU A 123 12.51 11.22 -5.73
CA LEU A 123 11.45 10.67 -6.58
C LEU A 123 12.01 10.01 -7.83
N ARG A 124 12.99 10.62 -8.51
CA ARG A 124 13.68 10.01 -9.66
C ARG A 124 14.31 8.67 -9.30
N LEU A 125 15.01 8.59 -8.17
CA LEU A 125 15.62 7.35 -7.69
C LEU A 125 14.57 6.28 -7.40
N VAL A 126 13.48 6.63 -6.70
CA VAL A 126 12.39 5.71 -6.38
C VAL A 126 11.70 5.20 -7.65
N LEU A 127 11.36 6.08 -8.58
CA LEU A 127 10.72 5.71 -9.84
C LEU A 127 11.64 4.87 -10.74
N GLN A 128 12.94 5.14 -10.75
CA GLN A 128 13.92 4.31 -11.46
C GLN A 128 14.01 2.92 -10.84
N LEU A 129 14.09 2.83 -9.51
CA LEU A 129 14.15 1.55 -8.80
C LEU A 129 12.88 0.70 -9.04
N LEU A 130 11.71 1.34 -9.05
CA LEU A 130 10.45 0.67 -9.41
C LEU A 130 10.51 0.11 -10.83
N ARG A 131 11.00 0.91 -11.79
CA ARG A 131 11.15 0.50 -13.20
C ARG A 131 12.11 -0.68 -13.35
N ASP A 132 13.26 -0.64 -12.69
CA ASP A 132 14.30 -1.68 -12.76
C ASP A 132 13.81 -3.02 -12.18
N ASN A 133 12.87 -2.97 -11.23
CA ASN A 133 12.27 -4.16 -10.61
C ASN A 133 10.91 -4.53 -11.21
N HIS A 134 10.54 -3.95 -12.35
CA HIS A 134 9.25 -4.17 -13.02
C HIS A 134 8.02 -3.95 -12.12
N LEU A 135 8.13 -3.06 -11.14
CA LEU A 135 7.04 -2.61 -10.28
C LEU A 135 6.38 -1.37 -10.91
N VAL A 136 5.06 -1.30 -10.85
CA VAL A 136 4.31 -0.15 -11.38
C VAL A 136 3.57 0.49 -10.22
N ALA A 137 3.88 1.76 -10.00
CA ALA A 137 3.09 2.63 -9.17
C ALA A 137 1.87 3.10 -9.97
N LYS A 138 0.70 2.98 -9.37
CA LYS A 138 -0.50 3.61 -9.86
C LYS A 138 -0.45 5.07 -9.43
N GLN A 139 -0.63 5.98 -10.37
CA GLN A 139 -0.85 7.38 -10.03
C GLN A 139 -2.14 7.46 -9.20
N SER A 140 -2.06 8.08 -8.03
CA SER A 140 -3.22 8.29 -7.16
C SER A 140 -4.32 8.99 -7.96
N LYS A 141 -5.56 8.53 -7.82
CA LYS A 141 -6.70 8.91 -8.70
C LYS A 141 -7.09 10.38 -8.63
N ASN A 142 -6.57 11.15 -7.67
CA ASN A 142 -6.79 12.58 -7.57
C ASN A 142 -5.43 13.30 -7.49
N PRO A 143 -4.83 13.68 -8.65
CA PRO A 143 -3.91 14.80 -8.63
C PRO A 143 -4.74 16.03 -8.23
N ILE A 144 -4.23 16.71 -7.20
CA ILE A 144 -4.70 17.97 -6.57
C ILE A 144 -5.70 18.75 -7.42
#